data_AF-A0A246Q8R3-F1
#
_entry.id   AF-A0A246Q8R3-F1
#
_cell.length_a   1.000
_cell.length_b   1.000
_cell.length_c   1.000
_cell.angle_alpha   90.00
_cell.angle_beta   90.00
_cell.angle_gamma   90.00
#
_symmetry.space_group_name_H-M   'P 1'
#
loop_
_entity.id
_entity.type
_entity.pdbx_description
1 polymer ?
#
loop_
_entity_poly.entity_id
_entity_poly.type
_entity_poly.pdbx_seq_one_letter_code
_entity_poly.pdbx_strand_id
1 'polypeptide(L)' 'MAVDEKPPGAAQRKLSFLQTLKAVAWGLLGIRKGSGYSEDAARLNPVHLVVAAVLAGVLFVVVLISIVRWAVASLS' A
#
# COMPACT_ATOMS: atom_id res chain seq x y z
N MET A 1 -6.56 23.20 47.47
CA MET A 1 -5.59 23.45 46.39
C MET A 1 -5.04 22.11 45.94
N ALA A 2 -5.66 21.52 44.92
CA ALA A 2 -5.12 20.42 44.12
C ALA A 2 -5.75 20.58 42.75
N VAL A 3 -5.01 21.23 41.85
CA VAL A 3 -5.37 21.34 40.43
C VAL A 3 -5.06 19.97 39.83
N ASP A 4 -6.10 19.21 39.48
CA ASP A 4 -5.96 17.98 38.71
C ASP A 4 -5.73 18.36 37.24
N GLU A 5 -4.48 18.62 36.87
CA GLU A 5 -4.07 18.74 35.47
C GLU A 5 -4.03 17.35 34.84
N LYS A 6 -5.17 16.92 34.28
CA LYS A 6 -5.21 15.82 33.31
C LYS A 6 -4.67 16.34 31.97
N PRO A 7 -3.50 15.88 31.48
CA PRO A 7 -3.04 16.29 30.15
C PRO A 7 -4.04 15.78 29.09
N PRO A 8 -4.42 16.59 28.08
CA PRO A 8 -5.21 16.12 26.95
C PRO A 8 -4.34 15.22 26.08
N GLY A 9 -4.29 13.95 26.45
CA GLY A 9 -3.58 12.90 25.73
C GLY A 9 -4.28 12.59 24.40
N ALA A 10 -3.61 13.00 23.32
CA ALA A 10 -3.74 12.49 21.97
C ALA A 10 -5.12 12.64 21.32
N ALA A 11 -5.24 13.71 20.53
CA ALA A 11 -6.20 13.89 19.46
C ALA A 11 -6.64 12.55 18.84
N GLN A 12 -7.93 12.26 18.97
CA GLN A 12 -8.69 11.37 18.10
C GLN A 12 -8.60 11.94 16.68
N ARG A 13 -7.46 11.72 16.04
CA ARG A 13 -7.16 12.20 14.70
C ARG A 13 -8.07 11.38 13.80
N LYS A 14 -9.24 11.96 13.50
CA LYS A 14 -10.23 11.42 12.57
C LYS A 14 -9.44 10.85 11.39
N LEU A 15 -9.42 9.52 11.29
CA LEU A 15 -8.86 8.82 10.16
C LEU A 15 -9.67 9.33 8.96
N SER A 16 -9.10 10.30 8.25
CA SER A 16 -9.82 11.03 7.22
C SER A 16 -10.23 10.04 6.13
N PHE A 17 -11.39 10.22 5.50
CA PHE A 17 -11.79 9.43 4.34
C PHE A 17 -10.70 9.38 3.26
N LEU A 18 -9.92 10.47 3.14
CA LEU A 18 -8.74 10.54 2.28
C LEU A 18 -7.60 9.62 2.71
N GLN A 19 -7.47 9.31 4.00
CA GLN A 19 -6.54 8.32 4.52
C GLN A 19 -6.99 6.90 4.19
N THR A 20 -8.30 6.64 4.19
CA THR A 20 -8.89 5.38 3.71
C THR A 20 -8.68 5.22 2.21
N LEU A 21 -8.96 6.24 1.40
CA LEU A 21 -8.68 6.22 -0.04
C LEU A 21 -7.19 6.05 -0.33
N LYS A 22 -6.32 6.78 0.38
CA LYS A 22 -4.86 6.63 0.26
C LYS A 22 -4.41 5.23 0.69
N ALA A 23 -5.01 4.64 1.71
CA ALA A 23 -4.73 3.26 2.13
C ALA A 23 -5.20 2.24 1.08
N VAL A 24 -6.35 2.47 0.46
CA VAL A 24 -6.87 1.65 -0.65
C VAL A 24 -5.97 1.80 -1.87
N ALA A 25 -5.56 3.02 -2.25
CA ALA A 25 -4.65 3.27 -3.36
C ALA A 25 -3.25 2.65 -3.14
N TRP A 26 -2.72 2.73 -1.92
CA TRP A 26 -1.50 2.02 -1.52
C TRP A 26 -1.69 0.48 -1.54
N GLY A 27 -2.90 0.02 -1.23
CA GLY A 27 -3.33 -1.38 -1.36
C GLY A 27 -3.47 -1.85 -2.81
N LEU A 28 -3.88 -0.97 -3.73
CA LEU A 28 -3.98 -1.27 -5.17
C LEU A 28 -2.62 -1.25 -5.85
N LEU A 29 -1.69 -0.41 -5.40
CA LEU A 29 -0.34 -0.28 -5.96
C LEU A 29 0.69 -1.25 -5.32
N GLY A 30 0.36 -1.91 -4.20
CA GLY A 30 1.19 -2.96 -3.61
C GLY A 30 2.41 -2.49 -2.80
N ILE A 31 2.61 -1.18 -2.60
CA ILE A 31 3.75 -0.63 -1.84
C ILE A 31 3.30 -0.47 -0.39
N ARG A 32 3.50 -1.46 0.48
CA ARG A 32 3.07 -1.42 1.90
C ARG A 32 3.52 -0.10 2.59
N LYS A 33 2.58 0.68 3.14
CA LYS A 33 2.89 1.85 3.99
C LYS A 33 3.63 1.33 5.21
N GLY A 34 4.95 1.56 5.27
CA GLY A 34 5.81 1.20 6.38
C GLY A 34 5.49 2.02 7.63
N SER A 35 4.48 1.60 8.41
CA SER A 35 4.24 2.18 9.74
C SER A 35 3.95 1.15 10.82
N GLY A 36 4.53 -0.05 10.72
CA GLY A 36 4.39 -1.06 11.77
C GLY A 36 5.13 -2.36 11.47
N TYR A 37 6.37 -2.27 10.98
CA TYR A 37 7.15 -3.47 10.63
C TYR A 37 8.62 -3.36 11.02
N SER A 38 8.94 -2.58 12.05
CA SER A 38 10.32 -2.47 12.54
C SER A 38 10.74 -3.70 13.35
N GLU A 39 9.78 -4.45 13.91
CA GLU A 39 10.06 -5.61 14.76
C GLU A 39 10.11 -6.94 13.97
N ASP A 40 9.27 -7.10 12.94
CA ASP A 40 9.13 -8.36 12.18
C ASP A 40 9.84 -8.37 10.81
N ALA A 41 10.20 -7.21 10.25
CA ALA A 41 11.00 -7.12 9.01
C ALA A 41 12.41 -7.70 9.15
N ALA A 42 12.90 -7.85 10.38
CA ALA A 42 14.22 -8.38 10.67
C ALA A 42 14.28 -9.91 10.63
N ARG A 43 13.13 -10.61 10.65
CA ARG A 43 13.09 -12.10 10.72
C ARG A 43 12.65 -12.79 9.42
N LEU A 44 12.04 -12.09 8.47
CA LEU A 44 11.68 -12.62 7.15
C LEU A 44 12.27 -11.76 6.03
N ASN A 45 13.13 -12.39 5.20
CA ASN A 45 14.05 -11.72 4.28
C ASN A 45 13.34 -10.72 3.33
N PRO A 46 13.75 -9.42 3.31
CA PRO A 46 13.14 -8.36 2.50
C PRO A 46 13.19 -8.64 0.99
N VAL A 47 14.05 -9.58 0.58
CA VAL A 47 14.19 -10.08 -0.79
C VAL A 47 12.87 -10.60 -1.36
N HIS A 48 12.07 -11.31 -0.57
CA HIS A 48 10.81 -11.88 -1.07
C HIS A 48 9.79 -10.81 -1.47
N LEU A 49 9.78 -9.67 -0.78
CA LEU A 49 8.90 -8.54 -1.12
C LEU A 49 9.30 -7.89 -2.44
N VAL A 50 10.62 -7.75 -2.68
CA VAL A 50 11.13 -7.21 -3.94
C VAL A 50 10.80 -8.14 -5.10
N VAL A 51 10.99 -9.45 -4.93
CA VAL A 51 10.65 -10.44 -5.96
C VAL A 51 9.15 -10.45 -6.24
N ALA A 52 8.30 -10.41 -5.23
CA ALA A 52 6.84 -10.35 -5.40
C ALA A 52 6.40 -9.07 -6.13
N ALA A 53 6.98 -7.92 -5.80
CA ALA A 53 6.67 -6.65 -6.46
C ALA A 53 7.10 -6.64 -7.93
N VAL A 54 8.29 -7.16 -8.23
CA VAL A 54 8.78 -7.29 -9.62
C VAL A 54 7.88 -8.24 -10.41
N LEU A 55 7.52 -9.40 -9.86
CA LEU A 55 6.62 -10.35 -10.52
C LEU A 55 5.24 -9.75 -10.78
N ALA A 56 4.67 -9.03 -9.81
CA ALA A 56 3.39 -8.34 -9.97
C ALA A 56 3.47 -7.25 -11.06
N GLY A 57 4.57 -6.49 -11.12
CA GLY A 57 4.80 -5.49 -12.16
C GLY A 57 4.93 -6.11 -13.55
N VAL A 58 5.67 -7.21 -13.68
CA VAL A 58 5.79 -7.94 -14.96
C VAL A 58 4.42 -8.46 -15.40
N LEU A 59 3.67 -9.07 -14.50
CA LEU A 59 2.33 -9.57 -14.80
C LEU A 59 1.40 -8.44 -15.26
N PHE A 60 1.43 -7.29 -14.59
CA PHE A 60 0.63 -6.12 -14.97
C PHE A 60 0.93 -5.67 -16.41
N VAL A 61 2.21 -5.56 -16.77
CA VAL A 61 2.63 -5.18 -18.13
C VAL A 61 2.17 -6.20 -19.17
N VAL A 62 2.28 -7.51 -18.88
CA VAL A 62 1.81 -8.57 -19.79
C VAL A 62 0.30 -8.47 -20.03
N VAL A 63 -0.48 -8.22 -18.98
CA VAL A 63 -1.93 -8.03 -19.08
C VAL A 63 -2.26 -6.84 -19.98
N LEU A 64 -1.63 -5.69 -19.74
CA LEU A 64 -1.79 -4.49 -20.58
C LEU A 64 -1.47 -4.76 -22.05
N ILE A 65 -0.35 -5.40 -22.34
CA ILE A 65 0.05 -5.74 -23.71
C ILE A 65 -0.96 -6.69 -24.34
N SER A 66 -1.45 -7.68 -23.60
CA SER A 66 -2.44 -8.64 -24.10
C SER A 66 -3.75 -7.95 -24.50
N ILE A 67 -4.21 -7.00 -23.67
CA ILE A 67 -5.40 -6.18 -23.97
C ILE A 67 -5.18 -5.36 -25.25
N VAL A 68 -4.03 -4.69 -25.37
CA VAL A 68 -3.70 -3.88 -26.56
C VAL A 68 -3.64 -4.75 -27.81
N ARG A 69 -2.98 -5.91 -27.75
CA ARG A 69 -2.91 -6.85 -28.87
C ARG A 69 -4.30 -7.32 -29.30
N TRP A 70 -5.18 -7.59 -28.34
CA TRP A 70 -6.57 -7.97 -28.62
C TRP A 70 -7.35 -6.84 -29.27
N ALA A 71 -7.19 -5.60 -28.79
CA ALA A 71 -7.83 -4.43 -29.36
C ALA A 71 -7.38 -4.16 -30.81
N VAL A 72 -6.08 -4.28 -31.09
CA VAL A 72 -5.54 -4.12 -32.45
C VAL A 72 -6.05 -5.22 -33.37
N ALA A 73 -6.02 -6.47 -32.94
CA ALA A 73 -6.53 -7.61 -33.72
C ALA A 73 -8.03 -7.55 -33.98
N SER A 74 -8.80 -6.88 -33.12
CA SER A 74 -10.25 -6.68 -33.30
C SER A 74 -10.56 -5.53 -34.29
N LEU A 75 -9.63 -4.58 -34.44
CA LEU A 75 -9.80 -3.39 -35.28
C LEU A 75 -9.21 -3.56 -36.70
N SER A 76 -8.32 -4.54 -36.88
CA SER A 76 -7.77 -4.97 -38.17
C SER A 76 -8.64 -6.02 -38.84
#